data_AF-A0AA50DWN7-F1
#
_entry.id   AF-A0AA50DWN7-F1
#
_cell.length_a   1.000
_cell.length_b   1.000
_cell.length_c   1.000
_cell.angle_alpha   90.00
_cell.angle_beta   90.00
_cell.angle_gamma   90.00
#
_symmetry.space_group_name_H-M   'P 1'
#
loop_
_entity.id
_entity.type
_entity.pdbx_description
1 polymer ?
#
loop_
_entity_poly.entity_id
_entity_poly.type
_entity_poly.pdbx_seq_one_letter_code
_entity_poly.pdbx_strand_id
1 'polypeptide(L)'
;MAESILPNAIRSQSQPQAFVQVEVWIRRLVWKIAIATVLLMAVGSATRVMNAGLACPDWPLCYGQWVPSQQMNLQVFLEWFHRLDAALIGFSTLILVGLSWWFRRVLPKWLPWATLGSLALILVQGLLGG
;
A
#
# COMPACT_ATOMS: atom_id res chain seq x y z
N MET A 1 -39.62 -21.44 -13.38
CA MET A 1 -38.18 -21.29 -13.69
C MET A 1 -37.69 -19.82 -13.69
N ALA A 2 -38.51 -18.83 -13.29
CA ALA A 2 -38.18 -17.40 -13.40
C ALA A 2 -37.86 -16.71 -12.05
N GLU A 3 -37.77 -17.44 -10.93
CA GLU A 3 -37.63 -16.83 -9.60
C GLU A 3 -36.18 -16.68 -9.10
N SER A 4 -35.17 -17.22 -9.82
CA SER A 4 -33.77 -17.15 -9.40
C SER A 4 -32.99 -15.91 -9.89
N ILE A 5 -33.56 -15.11 -10.81
CA ILE A 5 -32.89 -13.95 -11.42
C ILE A 5 -33.17 -12.64 -10.64
N LEU A 6 -34.21 -12.60 -9.80
CA LEU A 6 -34.73 -11.37 -9.17
C LEU A 6 -34.07 -10.87 -7.86
N PRO A 7 -33.28 -11.64 -7.06
CA PRO A 7 -32.81 -11.11 -5.78
C PRO A 7 -31.69 -10.06 -5.90
N ASN A 8 -30.92 -10.06 -6.99
CA ASN A 8 -29.81 -9.11 -7.18
C ASN A 8 -30.26 -7.71 -7.63
N ALA A 9 -31.36 -7.60 -8.38
CA ALA A 9 -31.84 -6.32 -8.89
C ALA A 9 -32.39 -5.41 -7.79
N ILE A 10 -33.02 -6.00 -6.75
CA ILE A 10 -33.62 -5.24 -5.64
C ILE A 10 -32.56 -4.78 -4.63
N ARG A 11 -31.50 -5.58 -4.40
CA ARG A 11 -30.37 -5.20 -3.53
C ARG A 11 -29.57 -4.00 -4.06
N SER A 12 -29.54 -3.82 -5.39
CA SER A 12 -28.90 -2.67 -6.05
C SER A 12 -29.60 -1.34 -5.73
N GLN A 13 -30.93 -1.34 -5.57
CA GLN A 13 -31.71 -0.10 -5.42
C GLN A 13 -31.78 0.43 -3.98
N SER A 14 -31.53 -0.40 -2.96
CA SER A 14 -31.68 -0.01 -1.54
C SER A 14 -30.43 0.56 -0.89
N GLN A 15 -29.26 0.46 -1.54
CA GLN A 15 -28.01 1.01 -1.02
C GLN A 15 -27.89 2.48 -1.43
N PRO A 16 -27.72 3.42 -0.47
CA PRO A 16 -27.35 4.80 -0.79
C PRO A 16 -26.15 4.83 -1.73
N GLN A 17 -26.28 5.50 -2.87
CA GLN A 17 -25.24 5.59 -3.92
C GLN A 17 -23.87 6.00 -3.36
N ALA A 18 -23.86 6.82 -2.31
CA ALA A 18 -22.66 7.23 -1.58
C ALA A 18 -21.89 6.05 -0.95
N PHE A 19 -22.58 5.03 -0.40
CA PHE A 19 -21.93 3.86 0.21
C PHE A 19 -21.28 2.95 -0.83
N VAL A 20 -21.97 2.72 -1.97
CA VAL A 20 -21.42 1.95 -3.09
C VAL A 20 -20.15 2.61 -3.64
N GLN A 21 -20.16 3.94 -3.77
CA GLN A 21 -19.01 4.70 -4.24
C GLN A 21 -17.81 4.57 -3.29
N VAL A 22 -18.02 4.69 -1.97
CA VAL A 22 -16.94 4.54 -0.96
C VAL A 22 -16.32 3.13 -1.03
N GLU A 23 -17.14 2.08 -1.13
CA GLU A 23 -16.64 0.70 -1.21
C GLU A 23 -15.79 0.49 -2.47
N VAL A 24 -16.25 0.97 -3.63
CA VAL A 24 -15.50 0.85 -4.89
C VAL A 24 -14.17 1.61 -4.83
N TRP A 25 -14.17 2.82 -4.27
CA TRP A 25 -12.95 3.61 -4.10
C TRP A 25 -11.94 2.93 -3.18
N ILE A 26 -12.39 2.45 -2.02
CA ILE A 26 -11.54 1.73 -1.07
C ILE A 26 -10.99 0.45 -1.68
N ARG A 27 -11.82 -0.33 -2.38
CA ARG A 27 -11.38 -1.53 -3.08
C ARG A 27 -10.31 -1.23 -4.14
N ARG A 28 -10.47 -0.15 -4.90
CA ARG A 28 -9.46 0.31 -5.87
C ARG A 28 -8.15 0.72 -5.19
N LEU A 29 -8.22 1.43 -4.06
CA LEU A 29 -7.03 1.79 -3.27
C LEU A 29 -6.31 0.56 -2.74
N VAL A 30 -7.04 -0.40 -2.17
CA VAL A 30 -6.49 -1.68 -1.69
C VAL A 30 -5.76 -2.43 -2.82
N TRP A 31 -6.37 -2.55 -4.00
CA TRP A 31 -5.73 -3.21 -5.15
C TRP A 31 -4.47 -2.48 -5.62
N LYS A 32 -4.48 -1.14 -5.65
CA LYS A 32 -3.29 -0.36 -5.99
C LYS A 32 -2.16 -0.59 -5.00
N ILE A 33 -2.45 -0.54 -3.70
CA ILE A 33 -1.47 -0.78 -2.64
C ILE A 33 -0.94 -2.22 -2.69
N ALA A 34 -1.80 -3.20 -2.95
CA ALA A 34 -1.39 -4.60 -3.09
C ALA A 34 -0.43 -4.80 -4.27
N ILE A 35 -0.74 -4.25 -5.44
CA ILE A 35 0.13 -4.31 -6.62
C ILE A 35 1.46 -3.61 -6.33
N ALA A 36 1.42 -2.40 -5.75
CA ALA A 36 2.63 -1.68 -5.36
C ALA A 36 3.48 -2.49 -4.37
N THR A 37 2.87 -3.15 -3.39
CA THR A 37 3.58 -4.00 -2.43
C THR A 37 4.28 -5.17 -3.10
N VAL A 38 3.66 -5.81 -4.10
CA VAL A 38 4.31 -6.88 -4.87
C VAL A 38 5.52 -6.35 -5.65
N LEU A 39 5.41 -5.16 -6.25
CA LEU A 39 6.53 -4.50 -6.92
C LEU A 39 7.65 -4.16 -5.92
N LEU A 40 7.31 -3.62 -4.76
CA LEU A 40 8.25 -3.34 -3.68
C LEU A 40 9.03 -4.60 -3.26
N MET A 41 8.36 -5.75 -3.14
CA MET A 41 9.01 -7.02 -2.82
C MET A 41 10.00 -7.45 -3.92
N ALA A 42 9.67 -7.23 -5.19
CA ALA A 42 10.57 -7.51 -6.31
C ALA A 42 11.79 -6.57 -6.32
N VAL A 43 11.60 -5.27 -6.05
CA VAL A 43 12.69 -4.31 -5.93
C VAL A 43 13.57 -4.64 -4.71
N GLY A 44 12.97 -5.00 -3.57
CA GLY A 44 13.69 -5.39 -2.37
C GLY A 44 14.54 -6.66 -2.59
N SER A 45 14.00 -7.65 -3.30
CA SER A 45 14.76 -8.86 -3.66
C SER A 45 15.93 -8.54 -4.61
N ALA A 46 15.71 -7.68 -5.60
CA ALA A 46 16.78 -7.20 -6.49
C ALA A 46 17.88 -6.45 -5.70
N THR A 47 17.50 -5.56 -4.79
CA THR A 47 18.43 -4.82 -3.92
C THR A 47 19.31 -5.78 -3.11
N ARG A 48 18.72 -6.85 -2.57
CA ARG A 48 19.46 -7.88 -1.83
C ARG A 48 20.42 -8.66 -2.72
N VAL A 49 19.96 -9.16 -3.88
CA VAL A 49 20.79 -9.97 -4.78
C VAL A 49 21.96 -9.16 -5.35
N MET A 50 21.76 -7.87 -5.57
CA MET A 50 22.78 -6.95 -6.08
C MET A 50 23.70 -6.37 -5.00
N ASN A 51 23.54 -6.83 -3.75
CA ASN A 51 24.26 -6.35 -2.57
C ASN A 51 24.20 -4.82 -2.41
N ALA A 52 23.07 -4.24 -2.80
CA ALA A 52 22.85 -2.80 -2.89
C ALA A 52 22.23 -2.20 -1.62
N GLY A 53 21.95 -3.01 -0.58
CA GLY A 53 21.25 -2.55 0.62
C GLY A 53 22.04 -1.60 1.54
N LEU A 54 23.28 -1.28 1.20
CA LEU A 54 24.17 -0.35 1.93
C LEU A 54 24.74 0.72 0.98
N ALA A 55 24.14 0.92 -0.20
CA ALA A 55 24.55 1.91 -1.18
C ALA A 55 24.23 3.35 -0.73
N CYS A 56 23.19 3.56 0.08
CA CYS A 56 22.82 4.83 0.68
C CYS A 56 23.23 4.88 2.16
N PRO A 57 24.22 5.71 2.54
CA PRO A 57 24.75 5.73 3.90
C PRO A 57 23.83 6.36 4.96
N ASP A 58 22.87 7.18 4.54
CA ASP A 58 21.98 7.94 5.41
C ASP A 58 20.50 7.61 5.12
N TRP A 59 19.60 7.96 6.05
CA TRP A 59 18.15 7.97 5.87
C TRP A 59 17.58 9.19 6.60
N PRO A 60 16.60 9.94 6.06
CA PRO A 60 15.78 9.70 4.88
C PRO A 60 16.37 10.20 3.55
N LEU A 61 17.47 10.96 3.59
CA LEU A 61 18.22 11.36 2.39
C LEU A 61 19.25 10.30 2.02
N CYS A 62 19.68 10.27 0.75
CA CYS A 62 20.81 9.45 0.30
C CYS A 62 21.93 10.38 -0.18
N TYR A 63 23.12 10.27 0.41
CA TYR A 63 24.24 11.22 0.19
C TYR A 63 23.87 12.69 0.47
N GLY A 64 23.04 12.93 1.50
CA GLY A 64 22.54 14.27 1.83
C GLY A 64 21.62 14.90 0.77
N GLN A 65 21.16 14.12 -0.21
CA GLN A 65 20.25 14.56 -1.28
C GLN A 65 18.97 13.72 -1.31
N TRP A 66 17.86 14.33 -1.75
CA TRP A 66 16.61 13.61 -2.01
C TRP A 66 16.67 12.74 -3.25
N VAL A 67 17.45 13.14 -4.25
CA VAL A 67 17.72 12.40 -5.49
C VAL A 67 19.22 12.50 -5.76
N PRO A 68 20.02 11.45 -5.50
CA PRO A 68 21.48 11.49 -5.65
C PRO A 68 21.89 11.35 -7.12
N SER A 69 21.60 12.35 -7.94
CA SER A 69 21.82 12.30 -9.40
C SER A 69 23.29 12.17 -9.79
N GLN A 70 24.20 12.70 -8.97
CA GLN A 70 25.65 12.66 -9.22
C GLN A 70 26.27 11.30 -8.91
N GLN A 71 25.71 10.54 -7.97
CA GLN A 71 26.18 9.23 -7.52
C GLN A 71 25.28 8.08 -8.01
N MET A 72 24.40 8.36 -8.98
CA MET A 72 23.38 7.42 -9.43
C MET A 72 23.96 6.26 -10.24
N ASN A 73 24.31 5.17 -9.55
CA ASN A 73 24.56 3.86 -10.13
C ASN A 73 23.33 2.94 -9.94
N LEU A 74 23.30 1.78 -10.58
CA LEU A 74 22.22 0.80 -10.44
C LEU A 74 21.98 0.36 -8.98
N GLN A 75 23.05 0.19 -8.19
CA GLN A 75 22.91 -0.14 -6.76
C GLN A 75 22.22 0.98 -5.96
N VAL A 76 22.70 2.22 -6.11
CA VAL A 76 22.12 3.41 -5.46
C VAL A 76 20.68 3.63 -5.91
N PHE A 77 20.41 3.46 -7.20
CA PHE A 77 19.07 3.58 -7.77
C PHE A 77 18.11 2.57 -7.15
N LEU A 78 18.50 1.29 -7.03
CA LEU A 78 17.66 0.26 -6.46
C LEU A 78 17.33 0.52 -4.99
N GLU A 79 18.33 0.88 -4.18
CA GLU A 79 18.09 1.16 -2.77
C GLU A 79 17.26 2.42 -2.57
N TRP A 80 17.58 3.50 -3.28
CA TRP A 80 16.80 4.74 -3.25
C TRP A 80 15.35 4.51 -3.70
N PHE A 81 15.14 3.79 -4.78
CA PHE A 81 13.81 3.46 -5.30
C PHE A 81 13.03 2.56 -4.34
N HIS A 82 13.70 1.56 -3.74
CA HIS A 82 13.11 0.71 -2.70
C HIS A 82 12.62 1.53 -1.51
N ARG A 83 13.44 2.48 -1.01
CA ARG A 83 13.09 3.36 0.12
C ARG A 83 11.94 4.30 -0.22
N LEU A 84 11.94 4.87 -1.43
CA LEU A 84 10.87 5.76 -1.92
C LEU A 84 9.53 5.00 -2.00
N ASP A 85 9.53 3.83 -2.61
CA ASP A 85 8.32 3.02 -2.79
C ASP A 85 7.79 2.48 -1.45
N ALA A 86 8.69 2.07 -0.54
CA ALA A 86 8.34 1.68 0.82
C ALA A 86 7.65 2.81 1.60
N ALA A 87 8.18 4.03 1.51
CA ALA A 87 7.55 5.21 2.11
C ALA A 87 6.16 5.47 1.51
N LEU A 88 6.04 5.45 0.17
CA LEU A 88 4.76 5.65 -0.52
C LEU A 88 3.69 4.65 -0.08
N ILE A 89 4.04 3.36 0.02
CA ILE A 89 3.14 2.30 0.47
C ILE A 89 2.76 2.48 1.95
N GLY A 90 3.72 2.84 2.81
CA GLY A 90 3.48 3.14 4.22
C GLY A 90 2.49 4.29 4.41
N PHE A 91 2.72 5.42 3.73
CA PHE A 91 1.82 6.58 3.77
C PHE A 91 0.43 6.24 3.20
N SER A 92 0.36 5.53 2.08
CA SER A 92 -0.90 5.10 1.47
C SER A 92 -1.69 4.18 2.40
N THR A 93 -1.01 3.29 3.12
CA THR A 93 -1.62 2.38 4.09
C THR A 93 -2.12 3.13 5.33
N LEU A 94 -1.36 4.11 5.83
CA LEU A 94 -1.80 5.00 6.90
C LEU A 94 -3.10 5.74 6.55
N ILE A 95 -3.17 6.30 5.33
CA ILE A 95 -4.39 6.94 4.83
C ILE A 95 -5.53 5.93 4.74
N LEU A 96 -5.27 4.72 4.22
CA LEU A 96 -6.28 3.66 4.14
C LEU A 96 -6.81 3.24 5.51
N VAL A 97 -5.96 3.14 6.54
CA VAL A 97 -6.38 2.90 7.93
C VAL A 97 -7.28 4.02 8.40
N GLY A 98 -6.89 5.28 8.21
CA GLY A 98 -7.69 6.45 8.58
C GLY A 98 -9.07 6.45 7.91
N LEU A 99 -9.13 6.22 6.60
CA LEU A 99 -10.37 6.12 5.84
C LEU A 99 -11.22 4.92 6.31
N SER A 100 -10.60 3.76 6.53
CA SER A 100 -11.30 2.55 7.00
C SER A 100 -11.94 2.78 8.38
N TRP A 101 -11.24 3.50 9.25
CA TRP A 101 -11.73 3.83 10.58
C TRP A 101 -12.82 4.90 10.56
N TRP A 102 -12.68 5.91 9.70
CA TRP A 102 -13.68 6.96 9.50
C TRP A 102 -15.01 6.37 8.98
N PHE A 103 -14.94 5.50 7.98
CA PHE A 103 -16.11 4.85 7.38
C PHE A 103 -16.46 3.49 8.02
N ARG A 104 -15.98 3.20 9.24
CA ARG A 104 -16.19 1.92 9.94
C ARG A 104 -17.65 1.51 10.16
N ARG A 105 -18.58 2.47 10.10
CA ARG A 105 -20.02 2.21 10.22
C ARG A 105 -20.64 1.69 8.92
N VAL A 106 -20.01 1.97 7.78
CA VAL A 106 -20.46 1.62 6.43
C VAL A 106 -19.70 0.39 5.92
N LEU A 107 -18.42 0.31 6.24
CA LEU A 107 -17.53 -0.77 5.83
C LEU A 107 -17.71 -2.03 6.67
N PRO A 108 -17.33 -3.22 6.14
CA PRO A 108 -17.37 -4.44 6.92
C PRO A 108 -16.46 -4.34 8.15
N LYS A 109 -16.95 -4.82 9.29
CA LYS A 109 -16.30 -4.66 10.61
C LYS A 109 -14.88 -5.22 10.71
N TRP A 110 -14.51 -6.17 9.84
CA TRP A 110 -13.17 -6.77 9.81
C TRP A 110 -12.12 -5.91 9.11
N LEU A 111 -12.53 -5.05 8.16
CA LEU A 111 -11.62 -4.27 7.32
C LEU A 111 -10.72 -3.30 8.10
N PRO A 112 -11.20 -2.49 9.07
CA PRO A 112 -10.33 -1.59 9.82
C PRO A 112 -9.29 -2.33 10.67
N TRP A 113 -9.61 -3.53 11.16
CA TRP A 113 -8.65 -4.37 11.88
C TRP A 113 -7.62 -4.99 10.93
N ALA A 114 -8.04 -5.41 9.75
CA ALA A 114 -7.14 -5.92 8.72
C ALA A 114 -6.15 -4.85 8.25
N THR A 115 -6.61 -3.63 7.97
CA THR A 115 -5.72 -2.53 7.53
C THR A 115 -4.78 -2.08 8.64
N LEU A 116 -5.23 -2.08 9.90
CA LEU A 116 -4.37 -1.85 11.06
C LEU A 116 -3.30 -2.94 11.20
N GLY A 117 -3.68 -4.21 11.02
CA GLY A 117 -2.74 -5.33 10.99
C GLY A 117 -1.71 -5.21 9.87
N SER A 118 -2.11 -4.81 8.65
CA SER A 118 -1.20 -4.54 7.54
C SER A 118 -0.21 -3.42 7.86
N LEU A 119 -0.67 -2.33 8.48
CA LEU A 119 0.20 -1.23 8.90
C LEU A 119 1.23 -1.73 9.92
N ALA A 120 0.81 -2.53 10.91
CA ALA A 120 1.72 -3.11 11.89
C ALA A 120 2.79 -3.99 11.23
N LEU A 121 2.40 -4.84 10.27
CA LEU A 121 3.35 -5.67 9.50
C LEU A 121 4.35 -4.83 8.71
N ILE A 122 3.91 -3.74 8.06
CA ILE A 122 4.81 -2.83 7.32
C ILE A 122 5.81 -2.17 8.27
N LEU A 123 5.38 -1.73 9.45
CA LEU A 123 6.28 -1.15 10.45
C LEU A 123 7.31 -2.16 10.96
N VAL A 124 6.87 -3.38 11.26
CA VAL A 124 7.78 -4.47 11.65
C VAL A 124 8.76 -4.79 10.53
N GLN A 125 8.31 -4.88 9.29
CA GLN A 125 9.17 -5.12 8.14
C GLN A 125 10.19 -3.98 7.95
N GLY A 126 9.78 -2.72 8.10
CA GLY A 126 10.67 -1.56 8.01
C GLY A 126 11.71 -1.53 9.13
N LEU A 127 11.35 -1.96 10.35
CA LEU A 127 12.28 -2.08 11.48
C LEU A 127 13.28 -3.23 11.31
N LEU A 128 12.86 -4.34 10.71
CA LEU A 128 13.72 -5.52 10.50
C LEU A 128 14.60 -5.40 9.25
N GLY A 129 14.17 -4.61 8.26
CA GLY A 129 14.86 -4.44 6.98
C GLY A 129 15.64 -3.13 6.84
N GLY A 130 15.53 -2.23 7.80
CA GLY A 130 16.29 -0.96 7.88
C GLY A 130 17.61 -1.09 8.64
#